data_AF-A0A2E2XJC7-F1
#
_entry.id   AF-A0A2E2XJC7-F1
#
_cell.length_a   1.000
_cell.length_b   1.000
_cell.length_c   1.000
_cell.angle_alpha   90.00
_cell.angle_beta   90.00
_cell.angle_gamma   90.00
#
_symmetry.space_group_name_H-M   'P 1'
#
loop_
_entity.id
_entity.type
_entity.pdbx_description
1 polymer ?
#
loop_
_entity_poly.entity_id
_entity_poly.type
_entity_poly.pdbx_seq_one_letter_code
_entity_poly.pdbx_strand_id
1 'polypeptide(L)'
;MENPDLWSIIDTSIKVGLGALIAGFCLWINQRRLPVTQERSERRIDMLEAVSRDVGNVNHIFAKYSSLAIESTRFGNRWPQARKDELTRVNSELVEEFRKMADAESKLLMLGEKALEKTLRLYGAKIAQFRKQVYVGRQDISEQDIVQIKKEILQLREQFYDILSHKYDRLLSA
;
A
#
# COMPACT_ATOMS: atom_id res chain seq x y z
N MET A 1 -37.35 -16.97 67.38
CA MET A 1 -37.06 -17.71 66.13
C MET A 1 -36.61 -16.68 65.13
N GLU A 2 -35.31 -16.40 65.12
CA GLU A 2 -34.69 -15.52 64.13
C GLU A 2 -34.54 -16.34 62.84
N ASN A 3 -34.96 -15.80 61.70
CA ASN A 3 -34.99 -16.50 60.40
C ASN A 3 -33.61 -16.40 59.72
N PRO A 4 -32.73 -17.43 59.80
CA PRO A 4 -31.40 -17.41 59.16
C PRO A 4 -31.48 -17.37 57.62
N ASP A 5 -32.60 -17.79 57.04
CA ASP A 5 -32.78 -17.90 55.59
C ASP A 5 -32.85 -16.53 54.88
N LEU A 6 -33.45 -15.52 55.53
CA LEU A 6 -33.57 -14.17 54.95
C LEU A 6 -32.22 -13.46 54.84
N TRP A 7 -31.35 -13.63 55.85
CA TRP A 7 -30.01 -13.06 55.84
C TRP A 7 -29.13 -13.69 54.75
N SER A 8 -29.27 -15.01 54.54
CA SER A 8 -28.54 -15.73 53.50
C SER A 8 -28.97 -15.32 52.08
N ILE A 9 -30.28 -15.10 51.87
CA ILE A 9 -30.82 -14.64 50.59
C ILE A 9 -30.36 -13.20 50.29
N ILE A 10 -30.32 -12.32 51.30
CA ILE A 10 -29.85 -10.94 51.16
C ILE A 10 -28.36 -10.90 50.80
N ASP A 11 -27.51 -11.66 51.50
CA ASP A 11 -26.06 -11.71 51.23
C ASP A 11 -25.76 -12.24 49.81
N THR A 12 -26.50 -13.27 49.38
CA THR A 12 -26.37 -13.84 48.03
C THR A 12 -26.83 -12.83 46.96
N SER A 13 -27.93 -12.12 47.19
CA SER A 13 -28.46 -11.12 46.25
C SER A 13 -27.51 -9.94 46.08
N ILE A 14 -26.87 -9.50 47.18
CA ILE A 14 -25.87 -8.43 47.15
C ILE A 14 -24.64 -8.88 46.37
N LYS A 15 -24.13 -10.09 46.60
CA LYS A 15 -22.96 -10.62 45.87
C LYS A 15 -23.21 -10.77 44.38
N VAL A 16 -24.38 -11.28 44.00
CA VAL A 16 -24.78 -11.41 42.58
C VAL A 16 -24.99 -10.03 41.95
N GLY A 17 -25.64 -9.10 42.65
CA GLY A 17 -25.85 -7.73 42.18
C GLY A 17 -24.54 -6.97 41.98
N LEU A 18 -23.57 -7.16 42.88
CA LEU A 18 -22.24 -6.54 42.78
C LEU A 18 -21.46 -7.11 41.59
N GLY A 19 -21.52 -8.42 41.38
CA GLY A 19 -20.93 -9.07 40.21
C GLY A 19 -21.54 -8.57 38.88
N ALA A 20 -22.86 -8.42 38.83
CA ALA A 20 -23.55 -7.88 37.66
C ALA A 20 -23.19 -6.41 37.38
N LEU A 21 -23.05 -5.59 38.42
CA LEU A 21 -22.61 -4.20 38.30
C LEU A 21 -21.17 -4.08 37.78
N ILE A 22 -20.25 -4.90 38.30
CA ILE A 22 -18.86 -4.93 37.83
C ILE A 22 -18.80 -5.40 36.38
N ALA A 23 -19.52 -6.47 36.03
CA ALA A 23 -19.59 -6.95 34.65
C ALA A 23 -20.17 -5.88 33.70
N GLY A 24 -21.25 -5.21 34.10
CA GLY A 24 -21.84 -4.11 33.33
C GLY A 24 -20.88 -2.93 33.14
N PHE A 25 -20.14 -2.55 34.19
CA PHE A 25 -19.15 -1.48 34.12
C PHE A 25 -17.96 -1.84 33.21
N CYS A 26 -17.46 -3.08 33.30
CA CYS A 26 -16.42 -3.60 32.41
C CYS A 26 -16.88 -3.61 30.94
N LEU A 27 -18.11 -4.05 30.68
CA LEU A 27 -18.68 -4.05 29.33
C LEU A 27 -18.85 -2.62 28.78
N TRP A 28 -19.29 -1.68 29.61
CA TRP A 28 -19.46 -0.28 29.22
C TRP A 28 -18.13 0.40 28.88
N ILE A 29 -17.08 0.15 29.66
CA ILE A 29 -15.72 0.64 29.35
C ILE A 29 -15.19 -0.01 28.07
N ASN A 30 -15.38 -1.32 27.90
CA ASN A 30 -14.89 -2.04 26.73
C ASN A 30 -15.58 -1.57 25.43
N GLN A 31 -16.92 -1.39 25.47
CA GLN A 31 -17.69 -0.85 24.36
C GLN A 31 -17.26 0.55 23.93
N ARG A 32 -16.70 1.37 24.82
CA ARG A 32 -16.19 2.70 24.45
C ARG A 32 -14.80 2.66 23.81
N ARG A 33 -13.98 1.63 24.06
CA ARG A 33 -12.60 1.52 23.53
C ARG A 33 -12.52 0.77 22.19
N LEU A 34 -13.40 -0.21 22.00
CA LEU A 34 -13.51 -0.99 20.75
C LEU A 34 -13.71 -0.12 19.49
N PRO A 35 -14.70 0.82 19.42
CA PRO A 35 -15.00 1.54 18.19
C PRO A 35 -13.84 2.46 17.75
N VAL A 36 -13.14 3.10 18.70
CA VAL A 36 -12.00 3.99 18.39
C VAL A 36 -10.81 3.22 17.81
N THR A 37 -10.60 1.99 18.26
CA THR A 37 -9.48 1.15 17.80
C THR A 37 -9.77 0.55 16.43
N GLN A 38 -11.02 0.12 16.22
CA GLN A 38 -11.50 -0.42 14.95
C GLN A 38 -11.49 0.64 13.84
N GLU A 39 -12.01 1.83 14.10
CA GLU A 39 -12.02 2.94 13.12
C GLU A 39 -10.61 3.35 12.68
N ARG A 40 -9.63 3.31 13.59
CA ARG A 40 -8.23 3.59 13.27
C ARG A 40 -7.60 2.49 12.40
N SER A 41 -7.98 1.23 12.59
CA SER A 41 -7.50 0.11 11.78
C SER A 41 -8.09 0.16 10.37
N GLU A 42 -9.40 0.40 10.27
CA GLU A 42 -10.11 0.55 8.98
C GLU A 42 -9.51 1.69 8.15
N ARG A 43 -9.30 2.87 8.73
CA ARG A 43 -8.64 4.00 8.01
C ARG A 43 -7.23 3.65 7.54
N ARG A 44 -6.49 2.82 8.27
CA ARG A 44 -5.15 2.37 7.86
C ARG A 44 -5.22 1.41 6.68
N ILE A 45 -6.16 0.47 6.73
CA ILE A 45 -6.45 -0.48 5.64
C ILE A 45 -6.80 0.31 4.37
N ASP A 46 -7.73 1.27 4.46
CA ASP A 46 -8.13 2.11 3.32
C ASP A 46 -6.94 2.86 2.70
N MET A 47 -6.04 3.40 3.53
CA MET A 47 -4.84 4.06 3.05
C MET A 47 -3.87 3.10 2.35
N LEU A 48 -3.67 1.90 2.90
CA LEU A 48 -2.82 0.88 2.30
C LEU A 48 -3.40 0.37 0.96
N GLU A 49 -4.73 0.20 0.87
CA GLU A 49 -5.41 -0.13 -0.38
C GLU A 49 -5.28 0.98 -1.43
N ALA A 50 -5.41 2.24 -1.02
CA ALA A 50 -5.21 3.38 -1.91
C ALA A 50 -3.78 3.41 -2.46
N VAL A 51 -2.78 3.22 -1.60
CA VAL A 51 -1.36 3.11 -2.01
C VAL A 51 -1.18 1.93 -2.98
N SER A 52 -1.77 0.78 -2.68
CA SER A 52 -1.72 -0.39 -3.57
C SER A 52 -2.27 -0.09 -4.96
N ARG A 53 -3.39 0.64 -5.04
CA ARG A 53 -4.02 1.04 -6.29
C ARG A 53 -3.12 1.98 -7.10
N ASP A 54 -2.51 2.96 -6.44
CA ASP A 54 -1.59 3.91 -7.09
C ASP A 54 -0.36 3.19 -7.67
N VAL A 55 0.23 2.23 -6.93
CA VAL A 55 1.34 1.40 -7.41
C VAL A 55 0.93 0.53 -8.61
N GLY A 56 -0.26 -0.06 -8.55
CA GLY A 56 -0.82 -0.84 -9.67
C GLY A 56 -0.99 -0.02 -10.95
N ASN A 57 -1.49 1.21 -10.82
CA ASN A 57 -1.67 2.14 -11.94
C ASN A 57 -0.33 2.54 -12.57
N VAL A 58 0.66 2.93 -11.74
CA VAL A 58 2.02 3.24 -12.22
C VAL A 58 2.61 2.06 -12.99
N ASN A 59 2.47 0.84 -12.46
CA ASN A 59 2.98 -0.36 -13.14
C ASN A 59 2.31 -0.59 -14.50
N HIS A 60 1.00 -0.37 -14.61
CA HIS A 60 0.27 -0.51 -15.87
C HIS A 60 0.75 0.50 -16.92
N ILE A 61 0.86 1.78 -16.56
CA ILE A 61 1.34 2.81 -17.48
C ILE A 61 2.83 2.60 -17.81
N PHE A 62 3.64 2.19 -16.83
CA PHE A 62 5.03 1.84 -17.05
C PHE A 62 5.19 0.68 -18.04
N ALA A 63 4.33 -0.35 -17.99
CA ALA A 63 4.38 -1.46 -18.94
C ALA A 63 4.19 -0.95 -20.38
N LYS A 64 3.19 -0.09 -20.61
CA LYS A 64 2.95 0.58 -21.91
C LYS A 64 4.15 1.41 -22.35
N TYR A 65 4.65 2.27 -21.46
CA TYR A 65 5.82 3.11 -21.71
C TYR A 65 7.04 2.26 -22.10
N SER A 66 7.33 1.21 -21.32
CA SER A 66 8.51 0.37 -21.52
C SER A 66 8.45 -0.36 -22.86
N SER A 67 7.27 -0.80 -23.29
CA SER A 67 7.09 -1.43 -24.61
C SER A 67 7.43 -0.47 -25.73
N LEU A 68 6.89 0.75 -25.69
CA LEU A 68 7.14 1.78 -26.71
C LEU A 68 8.60 2.27 -26.69
N ALA A 69 9.19 2.44 -25.51
CA ALA A 69 10.57 2.86 -25.37
C ALA A 69 11.54 1.81 -25.94
N ILE A 70 11.30 0.52 -25.70
CA ILE A 70 12.11 -0.59 -26.24
C ILE A 70 11.90 -0.74 -27.75
N GLU A 71 10.66 -0.56 -28.22
CA GLU A 71 10.37 -0.49 -29.65
C GLU A 71 11.21 0.63 -30.29
N SER A 72 11.25 1.81 -29.67
CA SER A 72 12.00 2.96 -30.19
C SER A 72 13.51 2.69 -30.32
N THR A 73 14.11 1.94 -29.37
CA THR A 73 15.54 1.58 -29.44
C THR A 73 15.83 0.59 -30.56
N ARG A 74 14.85 -0.24 -30.95
CA ARG A 74 14.99 -1.22 -32.05
C ARG A 74 14.83 -0.59 -33.43
N PHE A 75 13.89 0.34 -33.59
CA PHE A 75 13.62 0.99 -34.89
C PHE A 75 14.50 2.21 -35.15
N GLY A 76 15.06 2.84 -34.10
CA GLY A 76 15.95 3.99 -34.21
C GLY A 76 15.35 5.12 -35.05
N ASN A 77 16.08 5.58 -36.06
CA ASN A 77 15.69 6.71 -36.90
C ASN A 77 14.48 6.43 -37.82
N ARG A 78 14.11 5.16 -38.03
CA ARG A 78 12.97 4.76 -38.88
C ARG A 78 11.65 4.70 -38.11
N TRP A 79 11.64 5.08 -36.83
CA TRP A 79 10.46 4.95 -36.00
C TRP A 79 9.37 5.97 -36.39
N PRO A 80 8.11 5.54 -36.66
CA PRO A 80 7.06 6.41 -37.16
C PRO A 80 6.71 7.56 -36.23
N GLN A 81 6.35 8.72 -36.79
CA GLN A 81 5.98 9.89 -36.00
C GLN A 81 4.77 9.63 -35.09
N ALA A 82 3.76 8.92 -35.58
CA ALA A 82 2.59 8.54 -34.78
C ALA A 82 2.95 7.76 -33.49
N ARG A 83 3.98 6.92 -33.53
CA ARG A 83 4.46 6.17 -32.35
C ARG A 83 5.25 7.06 -31.39
N LYS A 84 6.00 8.04 -31.91
CA LYS A 84 6.66 9.07 -31.08
C LYS A 84 5.66 9.93 -30.33
N ASP A 85 4.56 10.30 -30.99
CA ASP A 85 3.47 11.06 -30.39
C ASP A 85 2.76 10.22 -29.30
N GLU A 86 2.54 8.93 -29.57
CA GLU A 86 2.03 7.97 -28.58
C GLU A 86 2.95 7.85 -27.35
N LEU A 87 4.27 7.71 -27.55
CA LEU A 87 5.23 7.66 -26.44
C LEU A 87 5.24 8.95 -25.63
N THR A 88 5.14 10.11 -26.30
CA THR A 88 5.05 11.40 -25.62
C THR A 88 3.82 11.45 -24.71
N ARG A 89 2.67 11.02 -25.22
CA ARG A 89 1.43 10.95 -24.43
C ARG A 89 1.55 10.01 -23.23
N VAL A 90 2.01 8.77 -23.46
CA VAL A 90 2.19 7.77 -22.39
C VAL A 90 3.24 8.21 -21.37
N ASN A 91 4.28 8.93 -21.79
CA ASN A 91 5.26 9.50 -20.88
C ASN A 91 4.67 10.59 -19.99
N SER A 92 3.77 11.43 -20.51
CA SER A 92 3.03 12.41 -19.71
C SER A 92 2.09 11.72 -18.71
N GLU A 93 1.35 10.70 -19.15
CA GLU A 93 0.52 9.87 -18.26
C GLU A 93 1.36 9.24 -17.14
N LEU A 94 2.54 8.70 -17.48
CA LEU A 94 3.45 8.12 -16.51
C LEU A 94 3.90 9.15 -15.46
N VAL A 95 4.30 10.35 -15.89
CA VAL A 95 4.71 11.44 -14.97
C VAL A 95 3.57 11.81 -14.02
N GLU A 96 2.33 11.83 -14.50
CA GLU A 96 1.16 12.13 -13.68
C GLU A 96 0.89 11.03 -12.64
N GLU A 97 1.01 9.76 -13.00
CA GLU A 97 0.91 8.64 -12.05
C GLU A 97 2.06 8.64 -11.03
N PHE A 98 3.26 9.05 -11.42
CA PHE A 98 4.39 9.24 -10.49
C PHE A 98 4.10 10.30 -9.42
N ARG A 99 3.34 11.34 -9.75
CA ARG A 99 2.94 12.35 -8.77
C ARG A 99 2.01 11.75 -7.72
N LYS A 100 1.03 10.93 -8.13
CA LYS A 100 0.15 10.20 -7.21
C LYS A 100 0.94 9.24 -6.33
N MET A 101 1.95 8.58 -6.90
CA MET A 101 2.84 7.70 -6.14
C MET A 101 3.67 8.46 -5.08
N ALA A 102 4.13 9.68 -5.37
CA ALA A 102 4.81 10.52 -4.38
C ALA A 102 3.88 10.94 -3.23
N ASP A 103 2.61 11.21 -3.53
CA ASP A 103 1.59 11.42 -2.48
C ASP A 103 1.38 10.15 -1.66
N ALA A 104 1.40 8.97 -2.29
CA ALA A 104 1.31 7.68 -1.62
C ALA A 104 2.52 7.40 -0.70
N GLU A 105 3.75 7.74 -1.13
CA GLU A 105 4.96 7.70 -0.29
C GLU A 105 4.79 8.56 0.97
N SER A 106 4.27 9.78 0.81
CA SER A 106 4.01 10.69 1.94
C SER A 106 2.99 10.12 2.93
N LYS A 107 1.92 9.49 2.43
CA LYS A 107 0.93 8.79 3.27
C LYS A 107 1.55 7.64 4.06
N LEU A 108 2.40 6.82 3.43
CA LEU A 108 3.11 5.73 4.10
C LEU A 108 4.02 6.25 5.21
N LEU A 109 4.70 7.38 4.98
CA LEU A 109 5.53 8.03 5.99
C LEU A 109 4.70 8.51 7.19
N MET A 110 3.53 9.11 6.94
CA MET A 110 2.60 9.53 7.99
C MET A 110 2.06 8.35 8.82
N LEU A 111 1.87 7.19 8.19
CA LEU A 111 1.47 5.95 8.86
C LEU A 111 2.60 5.31 9.68
N GLY A 112 3.85 5.75 9.47
CA GLY A 112 5.05 5.16 10.09
C GLY A 112 5.56 3.91 9.37
N GLU A 113 5.07 3.63 8.16
CA GLU A 113 5.39 2.44 7.38
C GLU A 113 6.69 2.62 6.57
N LYS A 114 7.81 2.79 7.28
CA LYS A 114 9.13 3.11 6.71
C LYS A 114 9.63 2.07 5.70
N ALA A 115 9.32 0.79 5.91
CA ALA A 115 9.74 -0.27 4.99
C ALA A 115 9.02 -0.17 3.64
N LEU A 116 7.70 0.05 3.68
CA LEU A 116 6.88 0.24 2.47
C LEU A 116 7.29 1.52 1.74
N GLU A 117 7.48 2.63 2.46
CA GLU A 117 7.93 3.90 1.87
C GLU A 117 9.27 3.73 1.15
N LYS A 118 10.27 3.14 1.82
CA LYS A 118 11.60 2.94 1.23
C LYS A 118 11.54 2.08 -0.04
N THR A 119 10.79 0.97 -0.01
CA THR A 119 10.67 0.10 -1.18
C THR A 119 9.93 0.80 -2.33
N LEU A 120 8.88 1.56 -2.04
CA LEU A 120 8.15 2.35 -3.03
C LEU A 120 9.03 3.42 -3.69
N ARG A 121 9.82 4.13 -2.88
CA ARG A 121 10.77 5.12 -3.36
C ARG A 121 11.85 4.52 -4.25
N LEU A 122 12.38 3.35 -3.88
CA LEU A 122 13.35 2.62 -4.70
C LEU A 122 12.73 2.16 -6.03
N TYR A 123 11.50 1.68 -6.00
CA TYR A 123 10.73 1.31 -7.19
C TYR A 123 10.58 2.49 -8.15
N GLY A 124 10.15 3.65 -7.64
CA GLY A 124 10.06 4.87 -8.44
C GLY A 124 11.41 5.33 -9.00
N ALA A 125 12.47 5.30 -8.19
CA ALA A 125 13.82 5.65 -8.62
C ALA A 125 14.33 4.75 -9.76
N LYS A 126 14.03 3.44 -9.70
CA LYS A 126 14.42 2.49 -10.76
C LYS A 126 13.65 2.71 -12.06
N ILE A 127 12.35 3.03 -12.00
CA ILE A 127 11.62 3.42 -13.21
C ILE A 127 12.17 4.74 -13.78
N ALA A 128 12.52 5.71 -12.94
CA ALA A 128 13.16 6.95 -13.41
C ALA A 128 14.53 6.68 -14.05
N GLN A 129 15.31 5.73 -13.51
CA GLN A 129 16.54 5.24 -14.13
C GLN A 129 16.26 4.63 -15.51
N PHE A 130 15.26 3.76 -15.62
CA PHE A 130 14.86 3.18 -16.91
C PHE A 130 14.53 4.26 -17.94
N ARG A 131 13.74 5.27 -17.58
CA ARG A 131 13.39 6.38 -18.49
C ARG A 131 14.60 7.16 -18.99
N LYS A 132 15.59 7.40 -18.13
CA LYS A 132 16.84 8.07 -18.51
C LYS A 132 17.71 7.20 -19.42
N GLN A 133 17.63 5.88 -19.27
CA GLN A 133 18.48 4.95 -19.99
C GLN A 133 17.85 4.39 -21.27
N VAL A 134 16.53 4.37 -21.39
CA VAL A 134 15.82 3.83 -22.56
C VAL A 134 15.00 4.95 -23.17
N TYR A 135 15.57 5.58 -24.20
CA TYR A 135 14.97 6.71 -24.90
C TYR A 135 15.21 6.63 -26.42
N VAL A 136 14.41 7.40 -27.16
CA VAL A 136 14.44 7.42 -28.63
C VAL A 136 15.80 7.89 -29.14
N GLY A 137 16.43 7.08 -29.99
CA GLY A 137 17.73 7.43 -30.58
C GLY A 137 18.93 6.96 -29.76
N ARG A 138 18.73 6.37 -28.57
CA ARG A 138 19.80 5.70 -27.85
C ARG A 138 20.16 4.38 -28.55
N GLN A 139 21.43 4.19 -28.87
CA GLN A 139 21.93 2.99 -29.57
C GLN A 139 23.03 2.24 -28.78
N ASP A 140 23.52 2.82 -27.69
CA ASP A 140 24.60 2.30 -26.85
C ASP A 140 24.12 1.39 -25.71
N ILE A 141 22.83 1.09 -25.62
CA ILE A 141 22.27 0.21 -24.59
C ILE A 141 22.03 -1.20 -25.14
N SER A 142 22.51 -2.21 -24.42
CA SER A 142 22.27 -3.60 -24.83
C SER A 142 20.85 -4.04 -24.47
N GLU A 143 20.27 -4.96 -25.23
CA GLU A 143 18.97 -5.54 -24.88
C GLU A 143 19.03 -6.26 -23.52
N GLN A 144 20.19 -6.81 -23.14
CA GLN A 144 20.40 -7.45 -21.85
C GLN A 144 20.28 -6.45 -20.70
N ASP A 145 20.84 -5.24 -20.83
CA ASP A 145 20.73 -4.19 -19.82
C ASP A 145 19.28 -3.76 -19.64
N ILE A 146 18.53 -3.60 -20.74
CA ILE A 146 17.10 -3.26 -20.70
C ILE A 146 16.31 -4.34 -19.93
N VAL A 147 16.56 -5.61 -20.22
CA VAL A 147 15.90 -6.74 -19.54
C VAL A 147 16.25 -6.76 -18.05
N GLN A 148 17.51 -6.52 -17.72
CA GLN A 148 17.99 -6.50 -16.34
C GLN A 148 17.31 -5.38 -15.52
N ILE A 149 17.24 -4.15 -16.05
CA ILE A 149 16.57 -3.04 -15.36
C ILE A 149 15.07 -3.35 -15.17
N LYS A 150 14.40 -3.92 -16.18
CA LYS A 150 13.00 -4.34 -16.03
C LYS A 150 12.82 -5.39 -14.95
N LYS A 151 13.73 -6.36 -14.86
CA LYS A 151 13.72 -7.39 -13.82
C LYS A 151 13.87 -6.77 -12.43
N GLU A 152 14.77 -5.81 -12.25
CA GLU A 152 14.95 -5.09 -10.98
C GLU A 152 13.68 -4.32 -10.58
N ILE A 153 13.01 -3.67 -11.54
CA ILE A 153 11.74 -2.96 -11.30
C ILE A 153 10.65 -3.94 -10.86
N LEU A 154 10.56 -5.11 -11.50
CA LEU A 154 9.60 -6.16 -11.11
C LEU A 154 9.89 -6.71 -9.71
N GLN A 155 11.16 -6.95 -9.39
CA GLN A 155 11.57 -7.42 -8.06
C GLN A 155 11.22 -6.43 -6.96
N LEU A 156 11.42 -5.12 -7.20
CA LEU A 156 11.03 -4.09 -6.23
C LEU A 156 9.52 -4.03 -6.05
N ARG A 157 8.74 -4.24 -7.12
CA ARG A 157 7.28 -4.31 -7.04
C ARG A 157 6.84 -5.52 -6.21
N GLU A 158 7.42 -6.69 -6.45
CA GLU A 158 7.13 -7.91 -5.68
C GLU A 158 7.47 -7.70 -4.20
N GLN A 159 8.67 -7.20 -3.89
CA GLN A 159 9.07 -6.87 -2.53
C GLN A 159 8.12 -5.87 -1.86
N PHE A 160 7.61 -4.88 -2.61
CA PHE A 160 6.61 -3.95 -2.09
C PHE A 160 5.32 -4.67 -1.67
N TYR A 161 4.79 -5.53 -2.55
CA TYR A 161 3.57 -6.29 -2.29
C TYR A 161 3.74 -7.35 -1.19
N ASP A 162 4.91 -7.98 -1.07
CA ASP A 162 5.20 -8.93 0.01
C ASP A 162 5.14 -8.23 1.38
N ILE A 163 5.77 -7.06 1.50
CA ILE A 163 5.72 -6.25 2.73
C ILE A 163 4.28 -5.80 2.99
N LEU A 164 3.56 -5.39 1.95
CA LEU A 164 2.17 -4.92 2.06
C LEU A 164 1.25 -6.03 2.56
N SER A 165 1.35 -7.23 1.98
CA SER A 165 0.56 -8.40 2.37
C SER A 165 0.79 -8.74 3.84
N HIS A 166 2.05 -8.84 4.28
CA HIS A 166 2.36 -9.11 5.68
C HIS A 166 1.81 -8.06 6.65
N LYS A 167 1.73 -6.79 6.22
CA LYS A 167 1.14 -5.71 7.01
C LYS A 167 -0.38 -5.82 7.05
N TYR A 168 -0.98 -6.16 5.92
CA TYR A 168 -2.40 -6.38 5.79
C TYR A 168 -2.88 -7.54 6.67
N ASP A 169 -2.20 -8.68 6.61
CA ASP A 169 -2.51 -9.86 7.43
C ASP A 169 -2.47 -9.54 8.93
N ARG A 170 -1.46 -8.77 9.36
CA ARG A 170 -1.32 -8.34 10.75
C ARG A 170 -2.45 -7.41 11.20
N LEU A 171 -2.95 -6.54 10.31
CA LEU A 171 -4.05 -5.63 10.63
C LEU A 171 -5.41 -6.34 10.66
N LEU A 172 -5.57 -7.44 9.91
CA LEU A 172 -6.77 -8.26 9.93
C LEU A 172 -6.83 -9.24 11.11
N SER A 173 -5.66 -9.64 11.63
CA SER A 173 -5.55 -10.59 12.75
C SER A 173 -5.36 -9.92 14.12
N ALA A 174 -5.27 -8.59 14.17
CA ALA A 174 -5.18 -7.78 15.38
C ALA A 174 -6.54 -7.21 15.80
#